data_AF-A0A3N5B9P1-F1
#
_entry.id   AF-A0A3N5B9P1-F1
#
_cell.length_a   1.000
_cell.length_b   1.000
_cell.length_c   1.000
_cell.angle_alpha   90.00
_cell.angle_beta   90.00
_cell.angle_gamma   90.00
#
_symmetry.space_group_name_H-M   'P 1'
#
loop_
_entity.id
_entity.type
_entity.pdbx_description
1 polymer ?
#
loop_
_entity_poly.entity_id
_entity_poly.type
_entity_poly.pdbx_seq_one_letter_code
_entity_poly.pdbx_strand_id
1 'polypeptide(L)'
;MKKMISTVVLSAILLVGTLVAAAEDQSALSPDSEVYDFSRILEDAEYELTEEEAQKVLLQNQYADERITEAELVLEEGDSEKSQELLEDYEEHLNEISQVVAEMKENEKDSSEVEEVVAEKSVERNSELQDLLEKEDLPEEAKEGISQAIDNQEKAMENLAEAQEKAREAQEQAEEKQAEAQEQAEEKQAEAQEQAEEKQSGAQEKAEEKQSGAQEKAEEKQSGAQEKAEEKQTGAQEQAEEKQSNAKQEDQQGAQSQANENTDETEERGNADSEGDQRP
;
A
#
# COMPACT_ATOMS: atom_id res chain seq x y z
N MET A 1 12.95 24.18 14.68
CA MET A 1 14.38 24.03 14.38
C MET A 1 14.69 22.54 14.29
N LYS A 2 14.62 21.97 13.08
CA LYS A 2 15.05 20.58 12.83
C LYS A 2 16.49 20.67 12.32
N LYS A 3 17.40 20.05 13.08
CA LYS A 3 18.84 20.11 12.85
C LYS A 3 19.15 19.28 11.61
N MET A 4 19.83 19.88 10.64
CA MET A 4 20.42 19.18 9.52
C MET A 4 21.50 18.25 10.07
N ILE A 5 21.35 16.94 9.85
CA ILE A 5 22.45 16.00 10.00
C ILE A 5 23.25 16.14 8.71
N SER A 6 24.35 16.87 8.82
CA SER A 6 25.36 16.96 7.79
C SER A 6 26.05 15.60 7.75
N THR A 7 25.64 14.73 6.82
CA THR A 7 26.40 13.53 6.49
C THR A 7 27.73 14.01 5.89
N VAL A 8 28.80 13.87 6.66
CA VAL A 8 30.15 14.08 6.19
C VAL A 8 30.42 12.94 5.22
N VAL A 9 30.35 13.26 3.93
CA VAL A 9 30.90 12.45 2.85
C VAL A 9 32.40 12.36 3.13
N LEU A 10 32.84 11.23 3.67
CA LEU A 10 34.27 10.89 3.75
C LEU A 10 34.70 10.40 2.36
N SER A 11 34.71 11.34 1.41
CA SER A 11 35.37 11.20 0.11
C SER A 11 36.87 11.35 0.35
N ALA A 12 37.51 10.23 0.63
CA ALA A 12 38.96 10.03 0.63
C ALA A 12 39.13 8.49 0.66
N ILE A 13 39.33 7.79 -0.45
CA ILE A 13 40.32 8.02 -1.50
C ILE A 13 39.67 7.73 -2.85
N LEU A 14 39.41 8.81 -3.59
CA LEU A 14 39.21 8.77 -5.03
C LEU A 14 40.53 9.33 -5.58
N LEU A 15 41.51 8.45 -5.80
CA LEU A 15 42.73 8.78 -6.53
C LEU A 15 42.50 8.59 -8.04
N VAL A 16 41.33 8.96 -8.55
CA VAL A 16 41.15 9.24 -9.98
C VAL A 16 41.56 10.69 -10.21
N GLY A 17 42.82 10.84 -10.63
CA GLY A 17 43.25 11.82 -11.63
C GLY A 17 42.85 13.28 -11.43
N THR A 18 43.62 14.04 -10.66
CA THR A 18 43.91 15.44 -11.03
C THR A 18 45.32 15.83 -10.57
N LEU A 19 46.32 15.62 -11.43
CA LEU A 19 47.46 16.52 -11.63
C LEU A 19 48.31 16.04 -12.82
N VAL A 20 48.25 16.81 -13.91
CA VAL A 20 49.28 16.96 -14.96
C VAL A 20 49.40 15.84 -16.01
N ALA A 21 49.24 16.27 -17.26
CA ALA A 21 49.55 15.57 -18.50
C ALA A 21 50.86 14.77 -18.50
N ALA A 22 50.74 13.46 -18.66
CA ALA A 22 51.59 12.60 -19.48
C ALA A 22 50.75 11.35 -19.79
N ALA A 23 50.96 10.72 -20.95
CA ALA A 23 50.38 9.40 -21.21
C ALA A 23 50.85 8.46 -20.10
N GLU A 24 49.94 8.05 -19.22
CA GLU A 24 50.26 7.08 -18.16
C GLU A 24 50.12 5.69 -18.78
N ASP A 25 51.24 5.22 -19.28
CA ASP A 25 51.55 3.80 -19.32
C ASP A 25 51.56 3.35 -17.85
N GLN A 26 50.40 2.89 -17.34
CA GLN A 26 50.33 2.26 -16.02
C GLN A 26 50.92 0.85 -16.17
N SER A 27 52.24 0.77 -16.24
CA SER A 27 52.93 -0.51 -16.14
C SER A 27 52.65 -1.05 -14.74
N ALA A 28 52.04 -2.23 -14.65
CA ALA A 28 51.89 -2.94 -13.37
C ALA A 28 53.23 -2.99 -12.62
N LEU A 29 53.17 -3.01 -11.28
CA LEU A 29 54.37 -3.15 -10.48
C LEU A 29 55.00 -4.51 -10.81
N SER A 30 56.26 -4.50 -11.24
CA SER A 30 56.99 -5.74 -11.48
C SER A 30 56.96 -6.61 -10.21
N PRO A 31 56.58 -7.90 -10.33
CA PRO A 31 56.57 -8.85 -9.21
C PRO A 31 57.92 -8.98 -8.50
N ASP A 32 59.02 -8.69 -9.19
CA ASP A 32 60.38 -8.73 -8.64
C ASP A 32 60.78 -7.44 -7.89
N SER A 33 59.91 -6.43 -7.83
CA SER A 33 60.20 -5.18 -7.16
C SER A 33 60.10 -5.29 -5.63
N GLU A 34 60.99 -4.61 -4.89
CA GLU A 34 61.00 -4.62 -3.42
C GLU A 34 59.70 -4.09 -2.78
N VAL A 35 58.90 -3.32 -3.55
CA VAL A 35 57.65 -2.73 -3.10
C VAL A 35 56.42 -3.56 -3.48
N TYR A 36 56.60 -4.62 -4.28
CA TYR A 36 55.52 -5.48 -4.75
C TYR A 36 54.80 -6.17 -3.59
N ASP A 37 55.55 -6.80 -2.69
CA ASP A 37 54.99 -7.44 -1.49
C ASP A 37 54.17 -6.46 -0.64
N PHE A 38 54.59 -5.20 -0.59
CA PHE A 38 53.84 -4.16 0.13
C PHE A 38 52.56 -3.76 -0.61
N SER A 39 52.55 -3.77 -1.95
CA SER A 39 51.32 -3.61 -2.74
C SER A 39 50.31 -4.69 -2.42
N ARG A 40 50.71 -5.96 -2.49
CA ARG A 40 49.83 -7.11 -2.18
C ARG A 40 49.22 -7.02 -0.78
N ILE A 41 50.02 -6.62 0.23
CA ILE A 41 49.51 -6.40 1.60
C ILE A 41 48.48 -5.27 1.66
N LEU A 42 48.67 -4.20 0.89
CA LEU A 42 47.71 -3.10 0.85
C LEU A 42 46.42 -3.48 0.13
N GLU A 43 46.52 -4.27 -0.94
CA GLU A 43 45.37 -4.81 -1.67
C GLU A 43 44.48 -5.66 -0.75
N ASP A 44 45.08 -6.59 0.00
CA ASP A 44 44.37 -7.39 1.01
C ASP A 44 43.69 -6.51 2.07
N ALA A 45 44.42 -5.53 2.60
CA ALA A 45 43.88 -4.63 3.62
C ALA A 45 42.75 -3.73 3.09
N GLU A 46 42.86 -3.27 1.84
CA GLU A 46 41.82 -2.48 1.17
C GLU A 46 40.56 -3.31 0.97
N TYR A 47 40.70 -4.56 0.51
CA TYR A 47 39.58 -5.49 0.38
C TYR A 47 38.89 -5.76 1.73
N GLU A 48 39.66 -6.07 2.78
CA GLU A 48 39.13 -6.35 4.12
C GLU A 48 38.41 -5.15 4.75
N LEU A 49 38.92 -3.93 4.52
CA LEU A 49 38.34 -2.70 5.07
C LEU A 49 37.16 -2.17 4.27
N THR A 50 36.95 -2.67 3.05
CA THR A 50 35.82 -2.28 2.20
C THR A 50 34.54 -2.92 2.74
N GLU A 51 33.57 -2.10 3.15
CA GLU A 51 32.31 -2.59 3.72
C GLU A 51 31.27 -2.93 2.66
N GLU A 52 31.33 -2.27 1.51
CA GLU A 52 30.30 -2.34 0.48
C GLU A 52 30.67 -3.39 -0.57
N GLU A 53 29.72 -4.29 -0.85
CA GLU A 53 29.96 -5.48 -1.67
C GLU A 53 30.22 -5.15 -3.15
N ALA A 54 29.59 -4.11 -3.69
CA ALA A 54 29.83 -3.69 -5.07
C ALA A 54 31.27 -3.16 -5.23
N GLN A 55 31.78 -2.39 -4.26
CA GLN A 55 33.17 -1.93 -4.21
C GLN A 55 34.13 -3.11 -4.06
N LYS A 56 33.79 -4.13 -3.28
CA LYS A 56 34.57 -5.37 -3.21
C LYS A 56 34.69 -6.05 -4.57
N VAL A 57 33.60 -6.15 -5.32
CA VAL A 57 33.62 -6.71 -6.69
C VAL A 57 34.53 -5.89 -7.59
N LEU A 58 34.46 -4.56 -7.53
CA LEU A 58 35.30 -3.68 -8.34
C LEU A 58 36.79 -3.80 -7.99
N LEU A 59 37.13 -3.90 -6.71
CA LEU A 59 38.52 -4.12 -6.27
C LEU A 59 39.05 -5.46 -6.79
N GLN A 60 38.30 -6.54 -6.61
CA GLN A 60 38.69 -7.86 -7.11
C GLN A 60 38.84 -7.86 -8.63
N ASN A 61 37.98 -7.13 -9.35
CA ASN A 61 38.08 -7.00 -10.80
C ASN A 61 39.34 -6.22 -11.22
N GLN A 62 39.71 -5.17 -10.48
CA GLN A 62 40.97 -4.45 -10.71
C GLN A 62 42.17 -5.36 -10.44
N TYR A 63 42.20 -6.08 -9.32
CA TYR A 63 43.32 -6.96 -8.99
C TYR A 63 43.47 -8.08 -10.02
N ALA A 64 42.37 -8.58 -10.58
CA ALA A 64 42.37 -9.52 -11.68
C ALA A 64 43.07 -8.97 -12.94
N ASP A 65 42.82 -7.70 -13.31
CA ASP A 65 43.53 -7.04 -14.43
C ASP A 65 45.03 -6.88 -14.15
N GLU A 66 45.38 -6.52 -12.90
CA GLU A 66 46.77 -6.41 -12.46
C GLU A 66 47.50 -7.76 -12.57
N ARG A 67 46.85 -8.87 -12.18
CA ARG A 67 47.43 -10.21 -12.30
C ARG A 67 47.77 -10.59 -13.74
N ILE A 68 46.90 -10.29 -14.70
CA ILE A 68 47.17 -10.57 -16.14
C ILE A 68 48.34 -9.73 -16.63
N THR A 69 48.38 -8.45 -16.26
CA THR A 69 49.47 -7.53 -16.66
C THR A 69 50.81 -8.00 -16.07
N GLU A 70 50.82 -8.40 -14.81
CA GLU A 70 52.01 -8.95 -14.16
C GLU A 70 52.45 -10.28 -14.76
N ALA A 71 51.50 -11.15 -15.12
CA ALA A 71 51.77 -12.42 -15.79
C ALA A 71 52.43 -12.17 -17.16
N GLU A 72 51.94 -11.19 -17.92
CA GLU A 72 52.58 -10.77 -19.17
C GLU A 72 54.03 -10.31 -18.96
N LEU A 73 54.27 -9.45 -17.96
CA LEU A 73 55.62 -8.94 -17.66
C LEU A 73 56.61 -10.08 -17.36
N VAL A 74 56.24 -11.03 -16.51
CA VAL A 74 57.15 -12.13 -16.15
C VAL A 74 57.30 -13.15 -17.30
N LEU A 75 56.30 -13.29 -18.17
CA LEU A 75 56.43 -14.08 -19.41
C LEU A 75 57.44 -13.46 -20.37
N GLU A 76 57.48 -12.13 -20.49
CA GLU A 76 58.47 -11.42 -21.31
C GLU A 76 59.91 -11.61 -20.77
N GLU A 77 60.04 -11.78 -19.47
CA GLU A 77 61.30 -12.11 -18.79
C GLU A 77 61.65 -13.61 -18.89
N GLY A 78 60.72 -14.43 -19.38
CA GLY A 78 60.88 -15.88 -19.58
C GLY A 78 60.55 -16.72 -18.35
N ASP A 79 59.89 -16.15 -17.33
CA ASP A 79 59.47 -16.85 -16.12
C ASP A 79 58.03 -17.35 -16.22
N SER A 80 57.87 -18.51 -16.86
CA SER A 80 56.56 -19.16 -17.00
C SER A 80 56.01 -19.72 -15.69
N GLU A 81 56.87 -20.05 -14.73
CA GLU A 81 56.42 -20.56 -13.42
C GLU A 81 55.73 -19.43 -12.65
N LYS A 82 56.36 -18.25 -12.58
CA LYS A 82 55.77 -17.08 -11.95
C LYS A 82 54.51 -16.60 -12.67
N SER A 83 54.49 -16.67 -14.00
CA SER A 83 53.29 -16.37 -14.78
C SER A 83 52.12 -17.27 -14.40
N GLN A 84 52.37 -18.56 -14.20
CA GLN A 84 51.33 -19.50 -13.82
C GLN A 84 50.77 -19.18 -12.43
N GLU A 85 51.63 -18.87 -11.45
CA GLU A 85 51.19 -18.43 -10.13
C GLU A 85 50.28 -17.18 -10.21
N LEU A 86 50.62 -16.22 -11.06
CA LEU A 86 49.82 -15.00 -11.25
C LEU A 86 48.48 -15.28 -11.94
N LEU A 87 48.44 -16.23 -12.87
CA LEU A 87 47.18 -16.67 -13.48
C LEU A 87 46.31 -17.49 -12.51
N GLU A 88 46.90 -18.18 -11.54
CA GLU A 88 46.17 -18.79 -10.42
C GLU A 88 45.57 -17.72 -9.50
N ASP A 89 46.31 -16.67 -9.15
CA ASP A 89 45.78 -15.51 -8.41
C ASP A 89 44.64 -14.82 -9.19
N TYR A 90 44.78 -14.69 -10.51
CA TYR A 90 43.73 -14.16 -11.39
C TYR A 90 42.43 -14.95 -11.26
N GLU A 91 42.52 -16.28 -11.30
CA GLU A 91 41.37 -17.17 -11.12
C GLU A 91 40.74 -17.02 -9.73
N GLU A 92 41.53 -16.82 -8.68
CA GLU A 92 41.02 -16.57 -7.32
C GLU A 92 40.17 -15.29 -7.27
N HIS A 93 40.64 -14.20 -7.88
CA HIS A 93 39.88 -12.96 -7.97
C HIS A 93 38.54 -13.14 -8.72
N LEU A 94 38.51 -13.91 -9.80
CA LEU A 94 37.25 -14.21 -10.52
C LEU A 94 36.27 -15.04 -9.68
N ASN A 95 36.79 -15.97 -8.90
CA ASN A 95 35.96 -16.79 -7.99
C ASN A 95 35.36 -15.91 -6.88
N GLU A 96 36.14 -15.00 -6.30
CA GLU A 96 35.65 -14.07 -5.28
C GLU A 96 34.58 -13.13 -5.86
N ILE A 97 34.79 -12.57 -7.05
CA ILE A 97 33.77 -11.78 -7.77
C ILE A 97 32.47 -12.58 -7.89
N SER A 98 32.56 -13.82 -8.36
CA SER A 98 31.40 -14.69 -8.57
C SER A 98 30.65 -14.94 -7.26
N GLN A 99 31.39 -15.14 -6.16
CA GLN A 99 30.82 -15.36 -4.84
C GLN A 99 30.13 -14.09 -4.32
N VAL A 100 30.80 -12.94 -4.34
CA VAL A 100 30.22 -11.69 -3.81
C VAL A 100 28.97 -11.30 -4.60
N VAL A 101 28.98 -11.42 -5.93
CA VAL A 101 27.78 -11.14 -6.75
C VAL A 101 26.65 -12.13 -6.44
N ALA A 102 26.95 -13.42 -6.23
CA ALA A 102 25.93 -14.38 -5.83
C ALA A 102 25.31 -14.04 -4.47
N GLU A 103 26.13 -13.63 -3.49
CA GLU A 103 25.67 -13.18 -2.17
C GLU A 103 24.83 -11.89 -2.26
N MET A 104 25.19 -10.94 -3.12
CA MET A 104 24.39 -9.74 -3.39
C MET A 104 22.99 -10.13 -3.88
N LYS A 105 22.92 -11.04 -4.86
CA LYS A 105 21.64 -11.52 -5.43
C LYS A 105 20.79 -12.27 -4.41
N GLU A 106 21.39 -13.15 -3.61
CA GLU A 106 20.68 -13.88 -2.55
C GLU A 106 20.07 -12.93 -1.52
N ASN A 107 20.77 -11.82 -1.23
CA ASN A 107 20.30 -10.79 -0.31
C ASN A 107 19.45 -9.69 -0.98
N GLU A 108 18.98 -9.92 -2.21
CA GLU A 108 18.15 -8.98 -2.98
C GLU A 108 18.77 -7.59 -3.15
N LYS A 109 20.12 -7.52 -3.17
CA LYS A 109 20.86 -6.28 -3.42
C LYS A 109 21.08 -6.09 -4.92
N ASP A 110 21.09 -4.83 -5.34
CA ASP A 110 21.34 -4.46 -6.72
C ASP A 110 22.82 -4.68 -7.07
N SER A 111 23.08 -5.60 -7.99
CA SER A 111 24.40 -5.91 -8.54
C SER A 111 24.53 -5.53 -10.02
N SER A 112 23.52 -4.87 -10.60
CA SER A 112 23.45 -4.62 -12.05
C SER A 112 24.64 -3.82 -12.59
N GLU A 113 25.05 -2.76 -11.89
CA GLU A 113 26.18 -1.91 -12.29
C GLU A 113 27.51 -2.68 -12.28
N VAL A 114 27.77 -3.46 -11.23
CA VAL A 114 29.02 -4.22 -11.13
C VAL A 114 29.05 -5.42 -12.07
N GLU A 115 27.91 -6.05 -12.34
CA GLU A 115 27.81 -7.10 -13.36
C GLU A 115 28.13 -6.58 -14.76
N GLU A 116 27.68 -5.36 -15.10
CA GLU A 116 28.01 -4.72 -16.37
C GLU A 116 29.53 -4.47 -16.49
N VAL A 117 30.14 -3.91 -15.45
CA VAL A 117 31.60 -3.67 -15.41
C VAL A 117 32.37 -4.99 -15.50
N VAL A 118 31.97 -6.01 -14.76
CA VAL A 118 32.63 -7.33 -14.80
C VAL A 118 32.52 -7.95 -16.18
N ALA A 119 31.36 -7.84 -16.84
CA ALA A 119 31.16 -8.36 -18.19
C ALA A 119 32.00 -7.61 -19.23
N GLU A 120 32.06 -6.28 -19.16
CA GLU A 120 32.91 -5.46 -20.02
C GLU A 120 34.39 -5.85 -19.87
N LYS A 121 34.87 -5.89 -18.63
CA LYS A 121 36.25 -6.25 -18.31
C LYS A 121 36.60 -7.68 -18.67
N SER A 122 35.65 -8.61 -18.58
CA SER A 122 35.83 -9.99 -19.06
C SER A 122 36.13 -10.02 -20.56
N VAL A 123 35.48 -9.19 -21.38
CA VAL A 123 35.77 -9.12 -22.82
C VAL A 123 37.19 -8.58 -23.07
N GLU A 124 37.62 -7.56 -22.33
CA GLU A 124 38.98 -7.01 -22.41
C GLU A 124 40.02 -8.08 -22.07
N ARG A 125 39.88 -8.73 -20.91
CA ARG A 125 40.80 -9.78 -20.45
C ARG A 125 40.84 -10.99 -21.38
N ASN A 126 39.71 -11.37 -21.97
CA ASN A 126 39.69 -12.46 -22.95
C ASN A 126 40.53 -12.11 -24.18
N SER A 127 40.45 -10.86 -24.64
CA SER A 127 41.29 -10.37 -25.74
C SER A 127 42.78 -10.39 -25.34
N GLU A 128 43.11 -9.90 -24.15
CA GLU A 128 44.51 -9.88 -23.65
C GLU A 128 45.10 -11.29 -23.53
N LEU A 129 44.36 -12.24 -22.94
CA LEU A 129 44.79 -13.63 -22.83
C LEU A 129 44.94 -14.31 -24.20
N GLN A 130 44.07 -13.98 -25.18
CA GLN A 130 44.23 -14.46 -26.55
C GLN A 130 45.48 -13.88 -27.21
N ASP A 131 45.74 -12.58 -27.05
CA ASP A 131 46.94 -11.93 -27.57
C ASP A 131 48.21 -12.55 -26.98
N LEU A 132 48.19 -12.92 -25.69
CA LEU A 132 49.29 -13.65 -25.05
C LEU A 132 49.51 -15.03 -25.68
N LEU A 133 48.45 -15.79 -25.99
CA LEU A 133 48.56 -17.09 -26.65
C LEU A 133 49.16 -17.02 -28.06
N GLU A 134 49.01 -15.89 -28.75
CA GLU A 134 49.53 -15.69 -30.10
C GLU A 134 51.04 -15.37 -30.13
N LYS A 135 51.70 -15.16 -28.97
CA LYS A 135 53.14 -14.89 -28.90
C LYS A 135 53.95 -16.10 -29.43
N GLU A 136 54.82 -15.84 -30.44
CA GLU A 136 55.52 -16.89 -31.22
C GLU A 136 56.43 -17.81 -30.37
N ASP A 137 57.05 -17.27 -29.32
CA ASP A 137 58.06 -17.97 -28.49
C ASP A 137 57.54 -18.36 -27.10
N LEU A 138 56.21 -18.46 -26.92
CA LEU A 138 55.60 -18.77 -25.64
C LEU A 138 55.87 -20.24 -25.22
N PRO A 139 56.39 -20.51 -24.00
CA PRO A 139 56.55 -21.86 -23.49
C PRO A 139 55.23 -22.64 -23.43
N GLU A 140 55.28 -23.97 -23.60
CA GLU A 140 54.07 -24.80 -23.64
C GLU A 140 53.31 -24.76 -22.31
N GLU A 141 54.04 -24.72 -21.19
CA GLU A 141 53.47 -24.57 -19.85
C GLU A 141 52.69 -23.25 -19.71
N ALA A 142 53.23 -22.15 -20.25
CA ALA A 142 52.54 -20.85 -20.24
C ALA A 142 51.28 -20.87 -21.12
N LYS A 143 51.33 -21.54 -22.29
CA LYS A 143 50.13 -21.70 -23.14
C LYS A 143 49.02 -22.47 -22.43
N GLU A 144 49.38 -23.54 -21.71
CA GLU A 144 48.42 -24.31 -20.93
C GLU A 144 47.81 -23.46 -19.81
N GLY A 145 48.63 -22.72 -19.06
CA GLY A 145 48.16 -21.80 -18.01
C GLY A 145 47.22 -20.71 -18.53
N ILE A 146 47.58 -20.05 -19.64
CA ILE A 146 46.73 -19.02 -20.24
C ILE A 146 45.43 -19.61 -20.79
N SER A 147 45.48 -20.77 -21.45
CA SER A 147 44.26 -21.46 -21.91
C SER A 147 43.35 -21.82 -20.75
N GLN A 148 43.91 -22.27 -19.63
CA GLN A 148 43.15 -22.57 -18.42
C GLN A 148 42.51 -21.30 -17.83
N ALA A 149 43.24 -20.18 -17.79
CA ALA A 149 42.71 -18.90 -17.32
C ALA A 149 41.53 -18.42 -18.17
N ILE A 150 41.59 -18.61 -19.50
CA ILE A 150 40.46 -18.32 -20.40
C ILE A 150 39.25 -19.21 -20.07
N ASP A 151 39.45 -20.53 -19.97
CA ASP A 151 38.38 -21.49 -19.65
C ASP A 151 37.72 -21.17 -18.29
N ASN A 152 38.54 -20.81 -17.29
CA ASN A 152 38.06 -20.45 -15.96
C ASN A 152 37.31 -19.12 -15.95
N GLN A 153 37.75 -18.14 -16.75
CA GLN A 153 37.01 -16.91 -16.95
C GLN A 153 35.64 -17.15 -17.60
N GLU A 154 35.58 -17.96 -18.65
CA GLU A 154 34.30 -18.31 -19.29
C GLU A 154 33.35 -18.98 -18.30
N LYS A 155 33.86 -19.91 -17.49
CA LYS A 155 33.10 -20.58 -16.44
C LYS A 155 32.61 -19.64 -15.35
N ALA A 156 33.42 -18.67 -14.93
CA ALA A 156 33.01 -17.65 -13.97
C ALA A 156 31.85 -16.80 -14.54
N MET A 157 31.92 -16.43 -15.82
CA MET A 157 30.84 -15.70 -16.49
C MET A 157 29.56 -16.53 -16.65
N GLU A 158 29.68 -17.83 -16.96
CA GLU A 158 28.54 -18.75 -17.00
C GLU A 158 27.85 -18.84 -15.64
N ASN A 159 28.63 -19.00 -14.56
CA ASN A 159 28.09 -19.05 -13.19
C ASN A 159 27.35 -17.74 -12.82
N LEU A 160 27.90 -16.59 -13.20
CA LEU A 160 27.27 -15.28 -12.98
C LEU A 160 25.94 -15.16 -13.73
N ALA A 161 25.89 -15.61 -14.98
CA ALA A 161 24.68 -15.63 -15.80
C ALA A 161 23.61 -16.58 -15.21
N GLU A 162 23.99 -17.79 -14.81
CA GLU A 162 23.08 -18.72 -14.14
C GLU A 162 22.51 -18.14 -12.83
N ALA A 163 23.35 -17.47 -12.03
CA ALA A 163 22.91 -16.82 -10.80
C ALA A 163 21.91 -15.70 -11.10
N GLN A 164 22.12 -14.95 -12.19
CA GLN A 164 21.19 -13.91 -12.64
C GLN A 164 19.83 -14.50 -13.05
N GLU A 165 19.83 -15.60 -13.81
CA GLU A 165 18.61 -16.28 -14.23
C GLU A 165 17.82 -16.79 -13.03
N LYS A 166 18.48 -17.48 -12.08
CA LYS A 166 17.85 -17.97 -10.85
C LYS A 166 17.27 -16.84 -9.99
N ALA A 167 17.99 -15.72 -9.85
CA ALA A 167 17.50 -14.56 -9.12
C ALA A 167 16.24 -13.96 -9.78
N ARG A 168 16.23 -13.87 -11.12
CA ARG A 168 15.07 -13.40 -11.87
C ARG A 168 13.87 -14.32 -11.73
N GLU A 169 14.05 -15.64 -11.85
CA GLU A 169 12.97 -16.61 -11.65
C GLU A 169 12.38 -16.51 -10.24
N ALA A 170 13.22 -16.34 -9.22
CA ALA A 170 12.77 -16.16 -7.84
C ALA A 170 11.95 -14.87 -7.66
N GLN A 171 12.39 -13.77 -8.28
CA GLN A 171 11.66 -12.50 -8.29
C GLN A 171 10.29 -12.65 -8.98
N GLU A 172 10.25 -13.25 -10.17
CA GLU A 172 8.99 -13.46 -10.91
C GLU A 172 7.99 -14.29 -10.09
N GLN A 173 8.45 -15.34 -9.39
CA GLN A 173 7.60 -16.13 -8.49
C GLN A 173 7.13 -15.35 -7.25
N ALA A 174 7.96 -14.45 -6.72
CA ALA A 174 7.59 -13.61 -5.59
C ALA A 174 6.51 -12.60 -6.00
N GLU A 175 6.64 -11.98 -7.17
CA GLU A 175 5.66 -11.07 -7.76
C GLU A 175 4.32 -11.78 -8.03
N GLU A 176 4.35 -13.00 -8.58
CA GLU A 176 3.14 -13.81 -8.80
C GLU A 176 2.39 -14.08 -7.48
N LYS A 177 3.10 -14.54 -6.44
CA LYS A 177 2.51 -14.79 -5.12
C LYS A 177 1.96 -13.51 -4.48
N GLN A 178 2.62 -12.38 -4.68
CA GLN A 178 2.14 -11.10 -4.17
C GLN A 178 0.85 -10.68 -4.88
N ALA A 179 0.77 -10.85 -6.21
CA ALA A 179 -0.42 -10.56 -6.99
C ALA A 179 -1.60 -11.45 -6.57
N GLU A 180 -1.39 -12.75 -6.41
CA GLU A 180 -2.42 -13.69 -5.92
C GLU A 180 -2.91 -13.31 -4.52
N ALA A 181 -2.01 -12.94 -3.61
CA ALA A 181 -2.37 -12.52 -2.27
C ALA A 181 -3.18 -11.21 -2.26
N GLN A 182 -2.86 -10.29 -3.16
CA GLN A 182 -3.60 -9.04 -3.33
C GLN A 182 -5.01 -9.32 -3.88
N GLU A 183 -5.15 -10.16 -4.91
CA GLU A 183 -6.45 -10.54 -5.48
C GLU A 183 -7.36 -11.17 -4.42
N GLN A 184 -6.84 -12.11 -3.63
CA GLN A 184 -7.60 -12.73 -2.53
C GLN A 184 -7.99 -11.73 -1.43
N ALA A 185 -7.18 -10.71 -1.19
CA ALA A 185 -7.49 -9.66 -0.22
C ALA A 185 -8.62 -8.75 -0.73
N GLU A 186 -8.57 -8.39 -2.02
CA GLU A 186 -9.61 -7.60 -2.69
C GLU A 186 -10.95 -8.35 -2.73
N GLU A 187 -10.94 -9.66 -3.05
CA GLU A 187 -12.14 -10.50 -3.04
C GLU A 187 -12.78 -10.54 -1.64
N LYS A 188 -12.00 -10.80 -0.59
CA LYS A 188 -12.51 -10.81 0.79
C LYS A 188 -13.04 -9.45 1.23
N GLN A 189 -12.44 -8.37 0.78
CA GLN A 189 -12.92 -7.03 1.08
C GLN A 189 -14.26 -6.76 0.39
N ALA A 190 -14.42 -7.16 -0.86
CA ALA A 190 -15.66 -7.04 -1.60
C ALA A 190 -16.79 -7.85 -0.95
N GLU A 191 -16.53 -9.12 -0.58
CA GLU A 191 -17.50 -9.96 0.13
C GLU A 191 -17.92 -9.35 1.48
N ALA A 192 -16.96 -8.81 2.24
CA ALA A 192 -17.25 -8.17 3.52
C ALA A 192 -18.10 -6.90 3.35
N GLN A 193 -17.87 -6.13 2.28
CA GLN A 193 -18.67 -4.96 1.95
C GLN A 193 -20.09 -5.35 1.56
N GLU A 194 -20.27 -6.36 0.70
CA GLU A 194 -21.59 -6.85 0.31
C GLU A 194 -22.42 -7.32 1.52
N GLN A 195 -21.80 -8.09 2.42
CA GLN A 195 -22.45 -8.54 3.66
C GLN A 195 -22.83 -7.36 4.60
N ALA A 196 -22.05 -6.28 4.60
CA ALA A 196 -22.34 -5.10 5.39
C ALA A 196 -23.53 -4.32 4.81
N GLU A 197 -23.58 -4.16 3.48
CA GLU A 197 -24.67 -3.52 2.76
C GLU A 197 -25.99 -4.30 2.92
N GLU A 198 -25.95 -5.64 2.84
CA GLU A 198 -27.12 -6.49 3.06
C GLU A 198 -27.68 -6.34 4.50
N LYS A 199 -26.80 -6.35 5.51
CA LYS A 199 -27.20 -6.14 6.91
C LYS A 199 -27.79 -4.75 7.14
N GLN A 200 -27.24 -3.72 6.51
CA GLN A 200 -27.75 -2.36 6.62
C GLN A 200 -29.15 -2.25 6.00
N SER A 201 -29.33 -2.80 4.79
CA SER A 201 -30.63 -2.82 4.10
C SER A 201 -31.70 -3.55 4.93
N GLY A 202 -31.38 -4.74 5.44
CA GLY A 202 -32.31 -5.49 6.29
C GLY A 202 -32.62 -4.82 7.63
N ALA A 203 -31.71 -4.02 8.18
CA ALA A 203 -31.96 -3.22 9.37
C ALA A 203 -32.88 -2.01 9.07
N GLN A 204 -32.71 -1.39 7.90
CA GLN A 204 -33.56 -0.29 7.44
C GLN A 204 -35.00 -0.76 7.20
N GLU A 205 -35.19 -1.88 6.48
CA GLU A 205 -36.51 -2.44 6.21
C GLU A 205 -37.27 -2.76 7.52
N LYS A 206 -36.60 -3.37 8.50
CA LYS A 206 -37.18 -3.64 9.82
C LYS A 206 -37.53 -2.36 10.60
N ALA A 207 -36.81 -1.27 10.40
CA ALA A 207 -37.10 0.00 11.03
C ALA A 207 -38.33 0.66 10.38
N GLU A 208 -38.42 0.63 9.06
CA GLU A 208 -39.57 1.12 8.29
C GLU A 208 -40.86 0.35 8.64
N GLU A 209 -40.79 -0.99 8.73
CA GLU A 209 -41.93 -1.82 9.14
C GLU A 209 -42.43 -1.46 10.55
N LYS A 210 -41.52 -1.28 11.51
CA LYS A 210 -41.88 -0.87 12.87
C LYS A 210 -42.50 0.52 12.92
N GLN A 211 -42.00 1.45 12.12
CA GLN A 211 -42.55 2.80 12.04
C GLN A 211 -43.97 2.79 11.46
N SER A 212 -44.18 2.06 10.36
CA SER A 212 -45.50 1.90 9.73
C SER A 212 -46.52 1.28 10.70
N GLY A 213 -46.16 0.18 11.38
CA GLY A 213 -47.04 -0.46 12.36
C GLY A 213 -47.32 0.40 13.60
N ALA A 214 -46.40 1.30 13.98
CA ALA A 214 -46.65 2.27 15.05
C ALA A 214 -47.60 3.39 14.60
N GLN A 215 -47.48 3.84 13.34
CA GLN A 215 -48.38 4.83 12.75
C GLN A 215 -49.79 4.28 12.63
N GLU A 216 -49.97 3.07 12.11
CA GLU A 216 -51.28 2.42 11.98
C GLU A 216 -52.00 2.30 13.33
N LYS A 217 -51.28 1.87 14.38
CA LYS A 217 -51.82 1.82 15.75
C LYS A 217 -52.18 3.19 16.33
N ALA A 218 -51.48 4.25 15.93
CA ALA A 218 -51.79 5.60 16.35
C ALA A 218 -53.06 6.13 15.67
N GLU A 219 -53.20 5.88 14.36
CA GLU A 219 -54.38 6.22 13.57
C GLU A 219 -55.62 5.47 14.08
N GLU A 220 -55.51 4.17 14.39
CA GLU A 220 -56.60 3.38 14.96
C GLU A 220 -57.08 3.95 16.31
N LYS A 221 -56.14 4.31 17.21
CA LYS A 221 -56.48 4.94 18.49
C LYS A 221 -57.15 6.30 18.32
N GLN A 222 -56.71 7.09 17.36
CA GLN A 222 -57.30 8.40 17.08
C GLN A 222 -58.72 8.25 16.54
N SER A 223 -58.93 7.33 15.59
CA SER A 223 -60.26 7.03 15.04
C SER A 223 -61.23 6.55 16.12
N GLY A 224 -60.81 5.59 16.97
CA GLY A 224 -61.64 5.12 18.07
C GLY A 224 -61.91 6.17 19.16
N ALA A 225 -61.01 7.13 19.37
CA ALA A 225 -61.25 8.27 20.26
C ALA A 225 -62.25 9.26 19.66
N GLN A 226 -62.18 9.48 18.34
CA GLN A 226 -63.12 10.34 17.61
C GLN A 226 -64.53 9.74 17.61
N GLU A 227 -64.68 8.45 17.33
CA GLU A 227 -65.96 7.75 17.36
C GLU A 227 -66.63 7.86 18.74
N LYS A 228 -65.87 7.63 19.82
CA LYS A 228 -66.37 7.81 21.19
C LYS A 228 -66.75 9.26 21.53
N ALA A 229 -66.08 10.24 20.92
CA ALA A 229 -66.43 11.64 21.12
C ALA A 229 -67.73 12.00 20.39
N GLU A 230 -67.89 11.51 19.16
CA GLU A 230 -69.11 11.65 18.37
C GLU A 230 -70.32 10.99 19.06
N GLU A 231 -70.16 9.76 19.58
CA GLU A 231 -71.21 9.05 20.33
C GLU A 231 -71.65 9.82 21.60
N LYS A 232 -70.71 10.43 22.32
CA LYS A 232 -71.03 11.27 23.48
C LYS A 232 -71.77 12.54 23.08
N GLN A 233 -71.40 13.14 21.94
CA GLN A 233 -72.04 14.35 21.45
C GLN A 233 -73.47 14.08 20.99
N THR A 234 -73.69 13.00 20.24
CA THR A 234 -75.04 12.58 19.81
C THR A 234 -75.91 12.24 21.01
N GLY A 235 -75.41 11.47 21.97
CA GLY A 235 -76.15 11.16 23.20
C GLY A 235 -76.49 12.41 24.04
N ALA A 236 -75.59 13.39 24.11
CA ALA A 236 -75.87 14.66 24.78
C ALA A 236 -76.91 15.49 24.02
N GLN A 237 -76.89 15.45 22.69
CA GLN A 237 -77.87 16.14 21.84
C GLN A 237 -79.26 15.52 21.98
N GLU A 238 -79.38 14.18 21.93
CA GLU A 238 -80.63 13.46 22.14
C GLU A 238 -81.25 13.80 23.51
N GLN A 239 -80.43 13.81 24.58
CA GLN A 239 -80.90 14.21 25.91
C GLN A 239 -81.36 15.69 25.98
N ALA A 240 -80.71 16.58 25.22
CA ALA A 240 -81.10 17.98 25.17
C ALA A 240 -82.44 18.15 24.41
N GLU A 241 -82.62 17.41 23.31
CA GLU A 241 -83.86 17.39 22.53
C GLU A 241 -85.03 16.81 23.35
N GLU A 242 -84.81 15.73 24.10
CA GLU A 242 -85.82 15.13 25.00
C GLU A 242 -86.24 16.10 26.11
N LYS A 243 -85.30 16.80 26.73
CA LYS A 243 -85.61 17.84 27.73
C LYS A 243 -86.42 18.97 27.12
N GLN A 244 -86.10 19.38 25.89
CA GLN A 244 -86.81 20.43 25.20
C GLN A 244 -88.23 20.00 24.79
N SER A 245 -88.43 18.74 24.38
CA SER A 245 -89.76 18.22 24.09
C SER A 245 -90.62 18.14 25.35
N ASN A 246 -90.05 17.69 26.46
CA ASN A 246 -90.76 17.60 27.75
C ASN A 246 -91.17 19.00 28.25
N ALA A 247 -90.25 19.97 28.20
CA ALA A 247 -90.56 21.36 28.59
C ALA A 247 -91.70 21.97 27.74
N LYS A 248 -91.71 21.73 26.42
CA LYS A 248 -92.81 22.18 25.55
C LYS A 248 -94.14 21.51 25.87
N GLN A 249 -94.11 20.25 26.30
CA GLN A 249 -95.31 19.50 26.68
C GLN A 249 -95.87 19.99 28.03
N GLU A 250 -95.00 20.30 28.98
CA GLU A 250 -95.36 20.92 30.27
C GLU A 250 -95.94 22.33 30.06
N ASP A 251 -95.36 23.16 29.19
CA ASP A 251 -95.89 24.49 28.86
C ASP A 251 -97.30 24.41 28.23
N GLN A 252 -97.56 23.40 27.38
CA GLN A 252 -98.90 23.18 26.80
C GLN A 252 -99.92 22.71 27.84
N GLN A 253 -99.52 21.89 28.82
CA GLN A 253 -100.38 21.47 29.93
C GLN A 253 -100.65 22.60 30.93
N GLY A 254 -99.66 23.46 31.17
CA GLY A 254 -99.80 24.69 31.96
C GLY A 254 -100.76 25.68 31.30
N ALA A 255 -100.64 25.87 29.98
CA ALA A 255 -101.55 26.73 29.22
C ALA A 255 -103.00 26.18 29.19
N GLN A 256 -103.20 24.86 29.16
CA GLN A 256 -104.53 24.25 29.29
C GLN A 256 -105.12 24.38 30.70
N SER A 257 -104.28 24.34 31.75
CA SER A 257 -104.75 24.51 33.13
C SER A 257 -105.16 25.97 33.40
N GLN A 258 -104.42 26.95 32.87
CA GLN A 258 -104.79 28.38 32.96
C GLN A 258 -106.02 28.75 32.11
N ALA A 259 -106.28 28.03 31.02
CA ALA A 259 -107.51 28.19 30.24
C ALA A 259 -108.75 27.69 31.00
N ASN A 260 -108.60 26.65 31.84
CA ASN A 260 -109.66 26.13 32.71
C ASN A 260 -109.85 26.94 33.99
N GLU A 261 -108.83 27.68 34.47
CA GLU A 261 -108.95 28.54 35.66
C GLU A 261 -109.62 29.89 35.33
N ASN A 262 -109.41 30.43 34.11
CA ASN A 262 -110.06 31.67 33.65
C ASN A 262 -111.56 31.54 33.30
N THR A 263 -112.12 30.33 33.35
CA THR A 263 -113.57 30.13 33.15
C THR A 263 -114.38 30.20 34.45
N ASP A 264 -113.74 30.25 35.63
CA ASP A 264 -114.40 30.29 36.94
C ASP A 264 -114.41 31.70 37.60
N GLU A 265 -113.57 32.65 37.14
CA GLU A 265 -113.48 34.02 37.72
C GLU A 265 -114.24 35.13 36.96
N THR A 266 -115.11 34.79 35.99
CA THR A 266 -116.00 35.77 35.33
C THR A 266 -117.49 35.62 35.68
N GLU A 267 -117.78 35.01 36.83
CA GLU A 267 -119.12 34.97 37.47
C GLU A 267 -119.19 35.73 38.81
N GLU A 268 -118.38 36.76 39.09
CA GLU A 268 -118.64 37.60 40.28
C GLU A 268 -118.03 39.00 40.17
N ARG A 269 -118.74 39.94 39.54
CA ARG A 269 -118.90 41.35 39.98
C ARG A 269 -119.62 42.21 38.94
N GLY A 270 -120.91 42.38 39.18
CA GLY A 270 -121.60 43.58 38.77
C GLY A 270 -121.38 44.74 39.75
N ASN A 271 -121.40 45.95 39.18
CA ASN A 271 -122.25 47.08 39.58
C ASN A 271 -121.82 48.04 40.72
N ALA A 272 -121.53 49.31 40.34
CA ALA A 272 -121.96 50.59 40.96
C ALA A 272 -121.07 51.75 40.41
N ASP A 273 -121.47 52.47 39.35
CA ASP A 273 -122.30 53.71 39.26
C ASP A 273 -121.71 54.96 39.94
N SER A 274 -121.26 55.96 39.16
CA SER A 274 -121.91 57.27 38.80
C SER A 274 -121.35 58.40 39.70
N GLU A 275 -121.17 59.69 39.36
CA GLU A 275 -121.61 60.61 38.31
C GLU A 275 -120.85 61.96 38.48
N GLY A 276 -120.85 62.84 37.46
CA GLY A 276 -120.43 64.26 37.50
C GLY A 276 -119.40 64.62 36.40
N ASP A 277 -119.49 65.69 35.61
CA ASP A 277 -120.25 66.94 35.67
C ASP A 277 -120.16 67.67 34.30
N GLN A 278 -120.95 68.74 34.10
CA GLN A 278 -121.35 69.38 32.84
C GLN A 278 -120.51 70.62 32.40
N ARG A 279 -120.41 70.81 31.06
CA ARG A 279 -120.53 72.07 30.22
C ARG A 279 -119.57 73.27 30.47
N PRO A 280 -119.36 74.24 29.53
CA PRO A 280 -120.15 74.69 28.37
C PRO A 280 -119.50 74.60 26.97
#